data_AF-A0A914P911-F1
#
_entry.id   AF-A0A914P911-F1
#
_cell.length_a   1.000
_cell.length_b   1.000
_cell.length_c   1.000
_cell.angle_alpha   90.00
_cell.angle_beta   90.00
_cell.angle_gamma   90.00
#
_symmetry.space_group_name_H-M   'P 1'
#
loop_
_entity.id
_entity.type
_entity.pdbx_description
1 polymer ?
#
loop_
_entity_poly.entity_id
_entity_poly.type
_entity_poly.pdbx_seq_one_letter_code
_entity_poly.pdbx_strand_id
1 'polypeptide(L)'
;MADIPKVTTDMEKCGPLLWTRLECAIEAKGENARGRIYFHSAETYLQQGPTCGFVALILAARAVGLEPEEKDQIDITDVIAWARMCQFTKGGEMFSAEWLSRIGKEFYHFGSFEPVSFPSVQDFIKEINEGKVFLIPYDCDKNFEPINRNGEGAHWAAIVGYFLHETSEGENSADNQMIKFEQKDSNSNVAENELFLIAYQGKSKHPALWKYSSLKESNLQLNIPDSRRSSSFQLPPKKNESDGELWDICGKAIRIYKK
;
A
#
# COMPACT_ATOMS: atom_id res chain seq x y z
N MET A 1 -5.74 -34.34 27.93
CA MET A 1 -6.02 -32.94 27.59
C MET A 1 -5.47 -32.74 26.21
N ALA A 2 -6.34 -32.41 25.24
CA ALA A 2 -5.90 -32.15 23.87
C ALA A 2 -5.00 -30.91 23.88
N ASP A 3 -3.80 -31.03 23.31
CA ASP A 3 -2.91 -29.89 23.07
C ASP A 3 -3.65 -28.89 22.20
N ILE A 4 -4.04 -27.77 22.80
CA ILE A 4 -4.50 -26.60 22.06
C ILE A 4 -3.30 -26.17 21.22
N PRO A 5 -3.40 -26.16 19.87
CA PRO A 5 -2.27 -25.78 19.05
C PRO A 5 -1.84 -24.39 19.47
N LYS A 6 -0.54 -24.24 19.79
CA LYS A 6 0.10 -22.93 19.92
C LYS A 6 -0.33 -22.12 18.71
N VAL A 7 -1.20 -21.14 18.92
CA VAL A 7 -1.30 -19.99 18.02
C VAL A 7 0.14 -19.57 17.80
N THR A 8 0.64 -19.79 16.59
CA THR A 8 2.05 -19.63 16.31
C THR A 8 2.39 -18.16 16.52
N THR A 9 3.54 -17.88 17.12
CA THR A 9 4.11 -16.53 17.33
C THR A 9 4.14 -15.66 16.07
N ASP A 10 3.91 -16.26 14.91
CA ASP A 10 3.85 -15.66 13.59
C ASP A 10 2.46 -15.12 13.23
N MET A 11 1.36 -15.79 13.63
CA MET A 11 0.00 -15.25 13.46
C MET A 11 -0.21 -13.99 14.31
N GLU A 12 0.41 -13.91 15.49
CA GLU A 12 0.36 -12.70 16.33
C GLU A 12 1.03 -11.49 15.65
N LYS A 13 2.04 -11.71 14.78
CA LYS A 13 2.75 -10.62 14.09
C LYS A 13 1.91 -9.93 13.02
N CYS A 14 1.04 -10.66 12.32
CA CYS A 14 0.25 -10.13 11.20
C CYS A 14 -1.26 -10.07 11.48
N GLY A 15 -1.71 -10.70 12.57
CA GLY A 15 -3.12 -10.86 12.92
C GLY A 15 -3.81 -11.97 12.13
N PRO A 16 -4.98 -12.45 12.61
CA PRO A 16 -5.64 -13.63 12.08
C PRO A 16 -6.12 -13.45 10.64
N LEU A 17 -6.62 -12.26 10.27
CA LEU A 17 -7.19 -12.07 8.93
C LEU A 17 -6.12 -12.02 7.83
N LEU A 18 -4.96 -11.41 8.10
CA LEU A 18 -3.86 -11.45 7.14
C LEU A 18 -3.29 -12.87 7.06
N TRP A 19 -3.16 -13.56 8.19
CA TRP A 19 -2.74 -14.96 8.21
C TRP A 19 -3.61 -15.84 7.32
N THR A 20 -4.94 -15.80 7.48
CA THR A 20 -5.86 -16.56 6.62
C THR A 20 -5.71 -16.21 5.14
N ARG A 21 -5.45 -14.95 4.79
CA ARG A 21 -5.22 -14.54 3.39
C ARG A 21 -3.94 -15.16 2.82
N LEU A 22 -2.88 -15.25 3.63
CA LEU A 22 -1.62 -15.89 3.23
C LEU A 22 -1.83 -17.39 3.02
N GLU A 23 -2.55 -18.06 3.93
CA GLU A 23 -2.90 -19.49 3.79
C GLU A 23 -3.67 -19.75 2.49
N CYS A 24 -4.74 -18.98 2.24
CA CYS A 24 -5.51 -19.11 1.00
C CYS A 24 -4.66 -18.83 -0.26
N ALA A 25 -3.72 -17.88 -0.20
CA ALA A 25 -2.84 -17.59 -1.32
C ALA A 25 -1.92 -18.78 -1.66
N ILE A 26 -1.46 -19.52 -0.65
CA ILE A 26 -0.62 -20.71 -0.83
C ILE A 26 -1.45 -21.89 -1.32
N GLU A 27 -2.60 -22.15 -0.69
CA GLU A 27 -3.51 -23.25 -1.08
C GLU A 27 -3.91 -23.17 -2.57
N ALA A 28 -4.04 -21.96 -3.11
CA ALA A 28 -4.37 -21.75 -4.52
C ALA A 28 -3.29 -22.22 -5.51
N LYS A 29 -2.02 -22.44 -5.13
CA LYS A 29 -1.00 -23.06 -6.01
C LYS A 29 -0.99 -24.59 -5.94
N GLY A 30 -1.53 -25.18 -4.88
CA GLY A 30 -1.58 -26.64 -4.68
C GLY A 30 -0.58 -27.19 -3.65
N GLU A 31 -0.53 -28.52 -3.60
CA GLU A 31 0.30 -29.28 -2.66
C GLU A 31 1.79 -28.98 -2.92
N ASN A 32 2.53 -28.52 -1.90
CA ASN A 32 3.95 -28.06 -1.92
C ASN A 32 4.22 -26.56 -2.12
N ALA A 33 3.17 -25.74 -2.17
CA ALA A 33 3.35 -24.29 -2.15
C ALA A 33 3.91 -23.81 -0.80
N ARG A 34 4.80 -22.82 -0.87
CA ARG A 34 5.43 -22.15 0.27
C ARG A 34 5.41 -20.64 0.04
N GLY A 35 5.56 -19.86 1.10
CA GLY A 35 5.67 -18.43 0.93
C GLY A 35 6.55 -17.72 1.95
N ARG A 36 7.10 -16.59 1.52
CA ARG A 36 7.93 -15.70 2.34
C ARG A 36 7.20 -14.38 2.51
N ILE A 37 7.12 -13.89 3.74
CA ILE A 37 6.48 -12.62 4.08
C ILE A 37 7.48 -11.66 4.70
N TYR A 38 7.43 -10.40 4.26
CA TYR A 38 8.18 -9.30 4.85
C TYR A 38 7.34 -8.02 4.82
N PHE A 39 7.09 -7.40 5.98
CA PHE A 39 6.34 -6.15 6.06
C PHE A 39 6.60 -5.39 7.36
N HIS A 40 6.24 -4.11 7.32
CA HIS A 40 6.18 -3.24 8.49
C HIS A 40 4.74 -3.11 8.96
N SER A 41 4.44 -3.51 10.20
CA SER A 41 3.10 -3.32 10.76
C SER A 41 2.85 -1.85 11.07
N ALA A 42 1.61 -1.40 10.87
CA ALA A 42 1.18 -0.06 11.29
C ALA A 42 -0.07 -0.13 12.16
N GLU A 43 -0.16 0.78 13.13
CA GLU A 43 -1.40 0.99 13.87
C GLU A 43 -2.47 1.58 12.95
N THR A 44 -3.59 0.87 12.84
CA THR A 44 -4.65 1.20 11.87
C THR A 44 -5.40 2.47 12.23
N TYR A 45 -5.79 3.23 11.22
CA TYR A 45 -6.59 4.44 11.34
C TYR A 45 -7.68 4.40 10.26
N LEU A 46 -8.95 4.56 10.67
CA LEU A 46 -10.08 4.51 9.74
C LEU A 46 -10.41 5.91 9.24
N GLN A 47 -10.63 6.03 7.94
CA GLN A 47 -11.00 7.29 7.32
C GLN A 47 -12.41 7.73 7.71
N GLN A 48 -12.59 9.04 7.72
CA GLN A 48 -13.89 9.69 7.77
C GLN A 48 -14.05 10.55 6.52
N GLY A 49 -15.19 10.43 5.84
CA GLY A 49 -15.41 11.11 4.56
C GLY A 49 -14.37 10.74 3.49
N PRO A 50 -13.98 11.66 2.60
CA PRO A 50 -13.13 11.37 1.45
C PRO A 50 -11.61 11.39 1.73
N THR A 51 -11.19 11.20 2.97
CA THR A 51 -9.82 11.43 3.47
C THR A 51 -8.82 10.28 3.21
N CYS A 52 -9.13 9.40 2.25
CA CYS A 52 -8.34 8.18 2.02
C CYS A 52 -6.85 8.41 1.76
N GLY A 53 -6.49 9.46 1.01
CA GLY A 53 -5.09 9.82 0.75
C GLY A 53 -4.34 10.18 2.02
N PHE A 54 -4.96 10.98 2.90
CA PHE A 54 -4.35 11.39 4.18
C PHE A 54 -4.23 10.23 5.16
N VAL A 55 -5.25 9.38 5.22
CA VAL A 55 -5.19 8.17 6.05
C VAL A 55 -4.11 7.21 5.58
N ALA A 56 -4.02 6.96 4.27
CA ALA A 56 -2.95 6.13 3.70
C ALA A 56 -1.57 6.73 4.01
N LEU A 57 -1.40 8.05 3.88
CA LEU A 57 -0.18 8.75 4.26
C LEU A 57 0.21 8.54 5.72
N ILE A 58 -0.73 8.69 6.65
CA ILE A 58 -0.50 8.44 8.09
C ILE A 58 -0.10 6.99 8.33
N LEU A 59 -0.79 6.03 7.70
CA LEU A 59 -0.49 4.60 7.83
C LEU A 59 0.92 4.27 7.32
N ALA A 60 1.32 4.84 6.18
CA ALA A 60 2.66 4.65 5.63
C ALA A 60 3.74 5.28 6.51
N ALA A 61 3.51 6.50 7.02
CA ALA A 61 4.45 7.17 7.92
C ALA A 61 4.67 6.36 9.21
N ARG A 62 3.60 5.85 9.82
CA ARG A 62 3.67 4.96 10.98
C ARG A 62 4.42 3.67 10.68
N ALA A 63 4.19 3.05 9.53
CA ALA A 63 4.89 1.84 9.11
C ALA A 63 6.42 2.03 9.06
N VAL A 64 6.91 3.23 8.72
CA VAL A 64 8.36 3.54 8.71
C VAL A 64 8.85 4.26 9.97
N GLY A 65 8.04 4.32 11.04
CA GLY A 65 8.42 4.96 12.30
C GLY A 65 8.70 6.47 12.17
N LEU A 66 7.96 7.13 11.29
CA LEU A 66 7.89 8.59 11.21
C LEU A 66 6.82 9.09 12.18
N GLU A 67 7.26 9.89 13.15
CA GLU A 67 6.39 10.58 14.09
C GLU A 67 6.29 12.06 13.69
N PRO A 68 5.18 12.74 14.02
CA PRO A 68 5.07 14.19 13.90
C PRO A 68 6.07 14.90 14.83
N GLU A 69 6.40 16.17 14.55
CA GLU A 69 7.33 16.94 15.40
C GLU A 69 6.76 17.33 16.75
N GLU A 70 5.47 17.69 16.80
CA GLU A 70 4.78 17.90 18.06
C GLU A 70 4.39 16.54 18.65
N LYS A 71 4.57 16.37 19.96
CA LYS A 71 4.34 15.08 20.66
C LYS A 71 2.90 14.59 20.60
N ASP A 72 1.98 15.40 20.08
CA ASP A 72 0.59 15.05 19.88
C ASP A 72 0.40 14.44 18.49
N GLN A 73 -0.41 13.39 18.41
CA GLN A 73 -0.73 12.68 17.17
C GLN A 73 -1.20 13.69 16.09
N ILE A 74 -0.82 13.48 14.83
CA ILE A 74 -1.38 14.26 13.72
C ILE A 74 -2.90 14.18 13.75
N ASP A 75 -3.55 15.32 13.96
CA ASP A 75 -4.97 15.47 13.74
C ASP A 75 -5.19 15.60 12.22
N ILE A 76 -5.96 14.67 11.66
CA ILE A 76 -6.29 14.68 10.24
C ILE A 76 -7.04 15.97 9.84
N THR A 77 -7.72 16.62 10.78
CA THR A 77 -8.40 17.90 10.52
C THR A 77 -7.42 19.04 10.23
N ASP A 78 -6.26 19.07 10.88
CA ASP A 78 -5.19 20.02 10.60
C ASP A 78 -4.58 19.77 9.23
N VAL A 79 -4.37 18.49 8.87
CA VAL A 79 -3.92 18.10 7.52
C VAL A 79 -4.89 18.59 6.45
N ILE A 80 -6.19 18.41 6.67
CA ILE A 80 -7.24 18.89 5.74
C ILE A 80 -7.24 20.42 5.67
N ALA A 81 -7.13 21.11 6.81
CA ALA A 81 -7.12 22.58 6.86
C ALA A 81 -5.93 23.15 6.06
N TRP A 82 -4.74 22.59 6.27
CA TRP A 82 -3.54 22.99 5.53
C TRP A 82 -3.66 22.67 4.04
N ALA A 83 -4.13 21.47 3.69
CA ALA A 83 -4.32 21.09 2.28
C ALA A 83 -5.35 21.97 1.56
N ARG A 84 -6.38 22.47 2.26
CA ARG A 84 -7.32 23.47 1.73
C ARG A 84 -6.66 24.82 1.51
N MET A 85 -5.83 25.28 2.45
CA MET A 85 -5.06 26.54 2.29
C MET A 85 -4.14 26.48 1.07
N CYS A 86 -3.52 25.33 0.81
CA CYS A 86 -2.71 25.09 -0.39
C CYS A 86 -3.53 24.82 -1.67
N GLN A 87 -4.87 24.80 -1.59
CA GLN A 87 -5.75 24.50 -2.71
C GLN A 87 -5.49 23.11 -3.34
N PHE A 88 -5.19 22.12 -2.51
CA PHE A 88 -5.05 20.72 -2.97
C PHE A 88 -6.32 19.90 -2.82
N THR A 89 -7.25 20.37 -1.99
CA THR A 89 -8.51 19.67 -1.73
C THR A 89 -9.62 20.65 -1.36
N LYS A 90 -10.88 20.25 -1.58
CA LYS A 90 -12.06 20.95 -1.06
C LYS A 90 -12.59 20.26 0.20
N GLY A 91 -12.63 18.92 0.21
CA GLY A 91 -13.25 18.12 1.27
C GLY A 91 -12.35 17.05 1.91
N GLY A 92 -11.14 16.85 1.38
CA GLY A 92 -10.20 15.81 1.79
C GLY A 92 -9.90 14.78 0.71
N GLU A 93 -10.57 14.87 -0.44
CA GLU A 93 -10.23 14.15 -1.66
C GLU A 93 -8.78 14.47 -2.07
N MET A 94 -8.08 13.46 -2.60
CA MET A 94 -6.72 13.65 -3.13
C MET A 94 -6.56 12.91 -4.45
N PHE A 95 -6.35 13.67 -5.53
CA PHE A 95 -6.18 13.15 -6.89
C PHE A 95 -4.83 13.55 -7.50
N SER A 96 -3.80 13.66 -6.65
CA SER A 96 -2.44 14.06 -7.05
C SER A 96 -1.40 13.42 -6.12
N ALA A 97 -0.44 12.71 -6.70
CA ALA A 97 0.70 12.17 -5.95
C ALA A 97 1.65 13.28 -5.50
N GLU A 98 1.84 14.31 -6.32
CA GLU A 98 2.66 15.47 -6.00
C GLU A 98 2.11 16.24 -4.80
N TRP A 99 0.81 16.54 -4.79
CA TRP A 99 0.20 17.25 -3.67
C TRP A 99 0.22 16.43 -2.38
N LEU A 100 -0.04 15.13 -2.46
CA LEU A 100 0.03 14.26 -1.29
C LEU A 100 1.48 14.13 -0.76
N SER A 101 2.48 14.10 -1.64
CA SER A 101 3.89 14.16 -1.25
C SER A 101 4.23 15.45 -0.52
N ARG A 102 3.75 16.61 -0.99
CA ARG A 102 3.96 17.90 -0.33
C ARG A 102 3.35 17.95 1.06
N ILE A 103 2.16 17.37 1.23
CA ILE A 103 1.54 17.23 2.55
C ILE A 103 2.41 16.35 3.47
N GLY A 104 2.91 15.20 2.97
CA GLY A 104 3.83 14.37 3.75
C GLY A 104 5.06 15.14 4.24
N LYS A 105 5.68 15.93 3.35
CA LYS A 105 6.85 16.77 3.69
C LYS A 105 6.56 17.84 4.73
N GLU A 106 5.35 18.39 4.74
CA GLU A 106 4.93 19.40 5.73
C GLU A 106 4.77 18.81 7.12
N PHE A 107 4.15 17.63 7.23
CA PHE A 107 3.79 17.06 8.54
C PHE A 107 4.85 16.11 9.12
N TYR A 108 5.84 15.69 8.32
CA TYR A 108 6.86 14.72 8.72
C TYR A 108 8.26 15.15 8.23
N HIS A 109 8.92 16.09 8.91
CA HIS A 109 10.18 16.68 8.46
C HIS A 109 11.35 15.68 8.32
N PHE A 110 11.38 14.63 9.16
CA PHE A 110 12.37 13.55 9.09
C PHE A 110 12.03 12.49 8.02
N GLY A 111 10.91 12.62 7.32
CA GLY A 111 10.53 11.74 6.23
C GLY A 111 10.99 12.27 4.87
N SER A 112 11.17 11.34 3.94
CA SER A 112 11.14 11.63 2.50
C SER A 112 9.84 11.12 1.91
N PHE A 113 9.28 11.89 0.97
CA PHE A 113 8.03 11.61 0.27
C PHE A 113 8.24 11.93 -1.20
N GLU A 114 8.52 10.92 -2.01
CA GLU A 114 8.99 11.10 -3.38
C GLU A 114 7.98 10.53 -4.36
N PRO A 115 7.29 11.36 -5.17
CA PRO A 115 6.50 10.88 -6.29
C PRO A 115 7.43 10.15 -7.27
N VAL A 116 7.08 8.92 -7.59
CA VAL A 116 7.80 8.04 -8.52
C VAL A 116 6.81 7.42 -9.49
N SER A 117 7.30 6.92 -10.62
CA SER A 117 6.48 6.00 -11.43
C SER A 117 6.21 4.72 -10.64
N PHE A 118 5.14 4.00 -11.01
CA PHE A 118 4.84 2.71 -10.41
C PHE A 118 6.10 1.81 -10.48
N PRO A 119 6.62 1.34 -9.34
CA PRO A 119 7.91 0.65 -9.28
C PRO A 119 7.83 -0.70 -10.01
N SER A 120 8.93 -1.15 -10.60
CA SER A 120 9.04 -2.52 -11.12
C SER A 120 9.00 -3.53 -9.97
N VAL A 121 8.80 -4.82 -10.26
CA VAL A 121 8.84 -5.90 -9.25
C VAL A 121 10.17 -5.89 -8.49
N GLN A 122 11.27 -5.73 -9.23
CA GLN A 122 12.62 -5.73 -8.68
C GLN A 122 12.87 -4.51 -7.80
N ASP A 123 12.48 -3.32 -8.28
CA ASP A 123 12.60 -2.08 -7.50
C ASP A 123 11.73 -2.14 -6.25
N PHE A 124 10.50 -2.64 -6.37
CA PHE A 124 9.58 -2.75 -5.24
C PHE A 124 10.18 -3.60 -4.12
N ILE A 125 10.64 -4.81 -4.44
CA ILE A 125 11.24 -5.72 -3.44
C ILE A 125 12.50 -5.10 -2.84
N LYS A 126 13.40 -4.58 -3.67
CA LYS A 126 14.64 -3.93 -3.23
C LYS A 126 14.35 -2.79 -2.25
N GLU A 127 13.42 -1.92 -2.59
CA GLU A 127 13.13 -0.73 -1.79
C GLU A 127 12.37 -1.03 -0.50
N ILE A 128 11.41 -1.97 -0.52
CA ILE A 128 10.80 -2.47 0.71
C ILE A 128 11.88 -3.07 1.63
N ASN A 129 12.82 -3.85 1.08
CA ASN A 129 13.96 -4.40 1.84
C ASN A 129 14.88 -3.31 2.39
N GLU A 130 14.93 -2.12 1.80
CA GLU A 130 15.67 -0.98 2.35
C GLU A 130 14.90 -0.25 3.46
N GLY A 131 13.71 -0.72 3.85
CA GLY A 131 12.87 -0.11 4.87
C GLY A 131 11.95 0.99 4.32
N LYS A 132 11.79 1.07 3.00
CA LYS A 132 10.85 2.02 2.37
C LYS A 132 9.45 1.42 2.32
N VAL A 133 8.45 2.27 2.13
CA VAL A 133 7.05 1.90 1.85
C VAL A 133 6.51 2.77 0.72
N PHE A 134 5.37 2.39 0.17
CA PHE A 134 4.76 3.12 -0.96
C PHE A 134 3.33 3.53 -0.65
N LEU A 135 2.95 4.76 -1.02
CA LEU A 135 1.54 5.09 -1.25
C LEU A 135 1.22 4.83 -2.71
N ILE A 136 0.24 3.96 -2.95
CA ILE A 136 -0.20 3.62 -4.30
C ILE A 136 -1.68 3.97 -4.43
N PRO A 137 -2.02 4.85 -5.38
CA PRO A 137 -3.40 5.09 -5.73
C PRO A 137 -3.93 3.96 -6.63
N TYR A 138 -5.20 3.62 -6.46
CA TYR A 138 -5.83 2.52 -7.19
C TYR A 138 -7.34 2.69 -7.22
N ASP A 139 -8.03 2.01 -8.12
CA ASP A 139 -9.49 1.95 -8.15
C ASP A 139 -9.98 0.90 -7.15
N CYS A 140 -10.82 1.32 -6.21
CA CYS A 140 -11.27 0.50 -5.09
C CYS A 140 -12.66 -0.09 -5.34
N ASP A 141 -12.76 -1.42 -5.32
CA ASP A 141 -14.04 -2.11 -5.38
C ASP A 141 -14.75 -2.16 -4.00
N LYS A 142 -15.97 -2.72 -3.96
CA LYS A 142 -16.79 -2.89 -2.76
C LYS A 142 -16.11 -3.73 -1.68
N ASN A 143 -15.28 -4.70 -2.06
CA ASN A 143 -14.47 -5.52 -1.15
C ASN A 143 -13.11 -4.87 -0.81
N PHE A 144 -12.88 -3.64 -1.26
CA PHE A 144 -11.65 -2.85 -1.13
C PHE A 144 -10.46 -3.31 -1.97
N GLU A 145 -10.62 -4.34 -2.80
CA GLU A 145 -9.58 -4.81 -3.70
C GLU A 145 -9.40 -3.88 -4.91
N PRO A 146 -8.24 -3.96 -5.58
CA PRO A 146 -8.02 -3.28 -6.84
C PRO A 146 -8.95 -3.79 -7.94
N ILE A 147 -9.54 -2.84 -8.67
CA ILE A 147 -10.36 -3.09 -9.85
C ILE A 147 -10.01 -2.07 -10.95
N ASN A 148 -10.45 -2.30 -12.18
CA ASN A 148 -10.25 -1.37 -13.30
C ASN A 148 -11.59 -0.70 -13.65
N ARG A 149 -11.82 0.54 -13.17
CA ARG A 149 -13.05 1.33 -13.36
C ARG A 149 -12.78 2.76 -13.84
N ASN A 150 -11.69 2.94 -14.56
CA ASN A 150 -11.16 4.16 -15.15
C ASN A 150 -10.79 5.29 -14.17
N GLY A 151 -10.77 5.03 -12.86
CA GLY A 151 -10.58 6.02 -11.79
C GLY A 151 -11.85 6.40 -11.04
N GLU A 152 -13.02 5.88 -11.43
CA GLU A 152 -14.31 6.17 -10.77
C GLU A 152 -14.36 5.76 -9.29
N GLY A 153 -13.49 4.85 -8.88
CA GLY A 153 -13.34 4.37 -7.51
C GLY A 153 -12.01 4.77 -6.88
N ALA A 154 -11.32 5.79 -7.42
CA ALA A 154 -9.95 6.13 -7.03
C ALA A 154 -9.80 6.27 -5.51
N HIS A 155 -8.78 5.61 -5.00
CA HIS A 155 -8.47 5.42 -3.60
C HIS A 155 -6.96 5.37 -3.40
N TRP A 156 -6.52 5.38 -2.14
CA TRP A 156 -5.11 5.30 -1.77
C TRP A 156 -4.88 4.16 -0.79
N ALA A 157 -3.78 3.44 -0.98
CA ALA A 157 -3.30 2.42 -0.06
C ALA A 157 -1.83 2.64 0.29
N ALA A 158 -1.48 2.35 1.53
CA ALA A 158 -0.11 2.21 1.98
C ALA A 158 0.33 0.76 1.79
N ILE A 159 1.29 0.53 0.89
CA ILE A 159 1.91 -0.77 0.68
C ILE A 159 3.17 -0.84 1.54
N VAL A 160 3.14 -1.73 2.53
CA VAL A 160 4.12 -1.75 3.63
C VAL A 160 4.99 -3.00 3.63
N GLY A 161 4.78 -3.88 2.66
CA GLY A 161 5.44 -5.16 2.56
C GLY A 161 4.93 -6.00 1.41
N TYR A 162 5.43 -7.22 1.35
CA TYR A 162 5.10 -8.17 0.32
C TYR A 162 5.00 -9.60 0.87
N PHE A 163 4.40 -10.45 0.06
CA PHE A 163 4.40 -11.89 0.21
C PHE A 163 4.83 -12.51 -1.13
N LEU A 164 5.87 -13.34 -1.08
CA LEU A 164 6.38 -14.07 -2.24
C LEU A 164 5.84 -15.48 -2.19
N HIS A 165 5.26 -15.89 -3.31
CA HIS A 165 4.71 -17.21 -3.48
C HIS A 165 5.67 -18.13 -4.24
N GLU A 166 6.25 -19.09 -3.55
CA GLU A 166 7.30 -19.97 -4.10
C GLU A 166 6.75 -21.34 -4.46
N THR A 167 7.20 -21.87 -5.60
CA THR A 167 7.06 -23.30 -5.89
C THR A 167 8.34 -23.98 -5.44
N SER A 168 8.26 -24.90 -4.49
CA SER A 168 9.41 -25.73 -4.14
C SER A 168 9.64 -26.77 -5.24
N GLU A 169 10.62 -26.56 -6.10
CA GLU A 169 11.15 -27.65 -6.93
C GLU A 169 12.11 -28.49 -6.06
N GLY A 170 11.56 -29.46 -5.32
CA GLY A 170 12.30 -30.66 -4.94
C GLY A 170 13.41 -30.54 -3.89
N GLU A 171 13.25 -29.78 -2.82
CA GLU A 171 14.19 -29.84 -1.69
C GLU A 171 13.55 -30.40 -0.40
N ASN A 172 14.18 -31.46 0.13
CA ASN A 172 14.01 -31.99 1.47
C ASN A 172 14.46 -30.97 2.51
N SER A 173 13.79 -29.83 2.62
CA SER A 173 14.02 -28.90 3.72
C SER A 173 13.35 -29.48 4.96
N ALA A 174 14.12 -29.70 6.03
CA ALA A 174 13.63 -30.16 7.33
C ALA A 174 12.68 -29.16 8.03
N ASP A 175 12.41 -28.03 7.37
CA ASP A 175 11.56 -26.95 7.85
C ASP A 175 10.15 -27.09 7.26
N ASN A 176 9.22 -27.56 8.09
CA ASN A 176 7.82 -27.79 7.72
C ASN A 176 6.98 -26.49 7.72
N GLN A 177 7.56 -25.31 7.94
CA GLN A 177 6.80 -24.06 7.93
C GLN A 177 6.33 -23.67 6.53
N MET A 178 5.01 -23.48 6.40
CA MET A 178 4.35 -23.10 5.15
C MET A 178 4.57 -21.63 4.78
N ILE A 179 4.64 -20.76 5.80
CA ILE A 179 4.91 -19.32 5.68
C ILE A 179 6.13 -18.99 6.54
N LYS A 180 7.13 -18.33 5.95
CA LYS A 180 8.34 -17.89 6.65
C LYS A 180 8.37 -16.37 6.76
N PHE A 181 8.56 -15.87 7.98
CA PHE A 181 8.86 -14.45 8.23
C PHE A 181 10.38 -14.26 8.12
N GLU A 182 10.86 -13.64 7.04
CA GLU A 182 12.29 -13.47 6.81
C GLU A 182 12.78 -12.01 6.93
N GLN A 183 14.08 -11.88 7.21
CA GLN A 183 14.82 -10.62 7.11
C GLN A 183 15.25 -10.40 5.66
N LYS A 184 14.39 -9.74 4.86
CA LYS A 184 14.68 -9.18 3.52
C LYS A 184 15.06 -10.22 2.45
N ASP A 185 14.40 -10.17 1.30
CA ASP A 185 14.83 -11.01 0.17
C ASP A 185 16.17 -10.52 -0.42
N SER A 186 17.09 -11.46 -0.63
CA SER A 186 18.38 -11.22 -1.30
C SER A 186 18.37 -11.67 -2.77
N ASN A 187 17.29 -12.31 -3.23
CA ASN A 187 17.18 -12.90 -4.56
C ASN A 187 16.41 -11.99 -5.55
N SER A 188 16.89 -11.89 -6.79
CA SER A 188 16.57 -10.78 -7.72
C SER A 188 15.60 -11.10 -8.86
N ASN A 189 15.14 -12.34 -8.99
CA ASN A 189 14.29 -12.78 -10.11
C ASN A 189 12.92 -13.29 -9.64
N VAL A 190 12.18 -12.44 -8.93
CA VAL A 190 10.76 -12.71 -8.62
C VAL A 190 9.90 -12.39 -9.83
N ALA A 191 9.04 -13.32 -10.23
CA ALA A 191 8.06 -13.10 -11.29
C ALA A 191 6.84 -12.30 -10.78
N GLU A 192 6.21 -11.52 -11.67
CA GLU A 192 5.09 -10.64 -11.30
C GLU A 192 3.89 -11.41 -10.69
N ASN A 193 3.65 -12.64 -11.17
CA ASN A 193 2.58 -13.52 -10.69
C ASN A 193 2.87 -14.19 -9.34
N GLU A 194 4.10 -14.09 -8.85
CA GLU A 194 4.53 -14.64 -7.56
C GLU A 194 4.54 -13.57 -6.46
N LEU A 195 4.40 -12.29 -6.83
CA LEU A 195 4.43 -11.17 -5.90
C LEU A 195 3.01 -10.75 -5.47
N PHE A 196 2.79 -10.81 -4.17
CA PHE A 196 1.66 -10.20 -3.50
C PHE A 196 2.12 -9.03 -2.62
N LEU A 197 1.25 -8.06 -2.45
CA LEU A 197 1.49 -6.81 -1.76
C LEU A 197 0.62 -6.73 -0.50
N ILE A 198 1.23 -6.32 0.61
CA ILE A 198 0.53 -6.12 1.87
C ILE A 198 0.14 -4.66 1.99
N ALA A 199 -1.18 -4.42 2.01
CA ALA A 199 -1.75 -3.09 1.84
C ALA A 199 -2.64 -2.68 3.02
N TYR A 200 -2.40 -1.49 3.57
CA TYR A 200 -3.33 -0.81 4.47
C TYR A 200 -4.09 0.29 3.71
N GLN A 201 -5.38 0.45 4.00
CA GLN A 201 -6.24 1.48 3.39
C GLN A 201 -7.32 1.94 4.37
N GLY A 202 -7.90 3.12 4.14
CA GLY A 202 -8.70 3.84 5.13
C GLY A 202 -10.07 3.25 5.50
N LYS A 203 -10.60 2.28 4.73
CA LYS A 203 -11.91 1.64 4.94
C LYS A 203 -11.84 0.34 5.77
N SER A 204 -10.64 -0.13 6.14
CA SER A 204 -10.45 -1.40 6.85
C SER A 204 -9.43 -1.27 7.99
N LYS A 205 -9.65 -2.00 9.08
CA LYS A 205 -8.68 -2.16 10.18
C LYS A 205 -7.68 -3.30 9.93
N HIS A 206 -7.83 -4.03 8.84
CA HIS A 206 -7.02 -5.20 8.55
C HIS A 206 -6.27 -5.02 7.24
N PRO A 207 -4.96 -5.32 7.21
CA PRO A 207 -4.17 -5.26 5.99
C PRO A 207 -4.66 -6.28 4.98
N ALA A 208 -4.79 -5.85 3.74
CA ALA A 208 -5.15 -6.69 2.61
C ALA A 208 -3.91 -7.34 1.99
N LEU A 209 -4.15 -8.37 1.17
CA LEU A 209 -3.14 -9.07 0.38
C LEU A 209 -3.59 -9.03 -1.07
N TRP A 210 -2.86 -8.32 -1.93
CA TRP A 210 -3.24 -8.11 -3.33
C TRP A 210 -2.17 -8.62 -4.26
N LYS A 211 -2.54 -9.15 -5.43
CA LYS A 211 -1.55 -9.43 -6.49
C LYS A 211 -0.93 -8.11 -6.95
N TYR A 212 0.38 -8.09 -7.16
CA TYR A 212 1.08 -6.92 -7.70
C TYR A 212 0.48 -6.49 -9.04
N SER A 213 0.20 -7.44 -9.94
CA SER A 213 -0.35 -7.15 -11.27
C SER A 213 -1.71 -6.46 -11.19
N SER A 214 -2.61 -6.92 -10.31
CA SER A 214 -3.92 -6.31 -10.12
C SER A 214 -3.82 -4.87 -9.62
N LEU A 215 -2.90 -4.58 -8.69
CA LEU A 215 -2.69 -3.21 -8.22
C LEU A 215 -2.08 -2.32 -9.31
N LYS A 216 -1.10 -2.83 -10.06
CA LYS A 216 -0.44 -2.14 -11.17
C LYS A 216 -1.44 -1.77 -12.27
N GLU A 217 -2.24 -2.74 -12.72
CA GLU A 217 -3.28 -2.51 -13.73
C GLU A 217 -4.29 -1.45 -13.25
N SER A 218 -4.73 -1.53 -12.00
CA SER A 218 -5.67 -0.57 -11.40
C SER A 218 -5.08 0.84 -11.28
N ASN A 219 -3.78 0.97 -11.02
CA ASN A 219 -3.06 2.24 -10.95
C ASN A 219 -2.86 2.90 -12.33
N LEU A 220 -2.51 2.10 -13.35
CA LEU A 220 -2.21 2.58 -14.70
C LEU A 220 -3.45 3.10 -15.47
N GLN A 221 -4.64 2.90 -14.92
CA GLN A 221 -5.91 3.25 -15.57
C GLN A 221 -6.69 4.35 -14.83
N LEU A 222 -6.07 5.07 -13.88
CA LEU A 222 -6.70 6.15 -13.11
C LEU A 222 -6.84 7.43 -13.95
N ASN A 223 -7.72 7.40 -14.95
CA ASN A 223 -7.84 8.43 -15.97
C ASN A 223 -8.86 9.52 -15.65
N ILE A 224 -9.81 9.27 -14.75
CA ILE A 224 -10.83 10.25 -14.36
C ILE A 224 -11.09 10.22 -12.85
N PRO A 225 -11.41 11.37 -12.21
CA PRO A 225 -11.99 11.36 -10.87
C PRO A 225 -13.44 10.81 -10.92
N ASP A 226 -13.98 10.40 -9.77
CA ASP A 226 -15.38 9.95 -9.65
C ASP A 226 -16.33 10.98 -10.29
N SER A 227 -17.01 10.56 -11.36
CA SER A 227 -17.82 11.45 -12.20
C SER A 227 -18.97 12.06 -11.42
N ARG A 228 -19.52 11.33 -10.44
CA ARG A 228 -20.62 11.77 -9.56
C ARG A 228 -20.17 12.82 -8.55
N ARG A 229 -18.87 12.91 -8.30
CA ARG A 229 -18.25 13.82 -7.33
C ARG A 229 -17.22 14.76 -7.95
N SER A 230 -17.15 14.82 -9.27
CA SER A 230 -16.15 15.60 -10.01
C SER A 230 -16.03 17.05 -9.55
N SER A 231 -17.15 17.71 -9.24
CA SER A 231 -17.19 19.07 -8.71
C SER A 231 -16.61 19.22 -7.29
N SER A 232 -16.59 18.14 -6.51
CA SER A 232 -15.98 18.08 -5.16
C SER A 232 -14.46 17.94 -5.22
N PHE A 233 -13.89 17.49 -6.33
CA PHE A 233 -12.44 17.39 -6.46
C PHE A 233 -11.80 18.76 -6.70
N GLN A 234 -10.61 18.89 -6.14
CA GLN A 234 -9.59 19.83 -6.60
C GLN A 234 -8.61 19.01 -7.43
N LEU A 235 -8.32 19.44 -8.65
CA LEU A 235 -7.54 18.64 -9.61
C LEU A 235 -6.27 19.40 -10.02
N PRO A 236 -5.10 18.74 -10.07
CA PRO A 236 -3.89 19.35 -10.59
C PRO A 236 -4.01 19.56 -12.10
N PRO A 237 -3.21 20.44 -12.73
CA PRO A 237 -3.07 20.45 -14.17
C PRO A 237 -2.68 19.05 -14.68
N LYS A 238 -3.26 18.62 -15.81
CA LYS A 238 -2.81 17.40 -16.48
C LYS A 238 -1.37 17.57 -16.96
N LYS A 239 -0.61 16.49 -16.95
CA LYS A 239 0.76 16.44 -17.46
C LYS A 239 0.74 15.81 -18.86
N ASN A 240 1.51 16.41 -19.77
CA ASN A 240 1.75 15.82 -21.09
C ASN A 240 2.75 14.66 -20.93
N GLU A 241 2.30 13.43 -21.14
CA GLU A 241 3.15 12.25 -21.26
C GLU A 241 3.10 11.72 -22.71
N SER A 242 3.97 10.76 -23.05
CA SER A 242 4.07 10.21 -24.41
C SER A 242 2.76 9.64 -24.94
N ASP A 243 1.90 9.15 -24.03
CA ASP A 243 0.62 8.52 -24.34
C ASP A 243 -0.58 9.46 -24.15
N GLY A 244 -0.33 10.76 -23.95
CA GLY A 244 -1.36 11.81 -23.85
C GLY A 244 -1.34 12.59 -22.53
N GLU A 245 -2.39 13.38 -22.32
CA GLU A 245 -2.56 14.15 -21.09
C GLU A 245 -3.10 13.27 -19.95
N LEU A 246 -2.24 12.97 -18.98
CA LEU A 246 -2.58 12.14 -17.82
C LEU A 246 -2.76 13.00 -16.56
N TRP A 247 -3.64 12.55 -15.67
CA TRP A 247 -3.67 13.09 -14.32
C TRP A 247 -2.46 12.63 -13.53
N ASP A 248 -2.00 13.47 -12.61
CA ASP A 248 -0.80 13.26 -11.80
C ASP A 248 -0.81 11.97 -10.97
N ILE A 249 -1.96 11.35 -10.75
CA ILE A 249 -2.11 10.12 -9.98
C ILE A 249 -1.90 8.84 -10.81
N CYS A 250 -2.09 8.91 -12.14
CA CYS A 250 -2.04 7.75 -13.03
C CYS A 250 -0.60 7.26 -13.20
N GLY A 251 -0.37 5.97 -13.01
CA GLY A 251 0.97 5.37 -13.14
C GLY A 251 1.97 5.84 -12.09
N LYS A 252 1.52 6.52 -11.03
CA LYS A 252 2.40 7.05 -9.96
C LYS A 252 2.25 6.28 -8.67
N ALA A 253 3.31 6.35 -7.86
CA ALA A 253 3.34 6.00 -6.46
C ALA A 253 4.09 7.10 -5.69
N ILE A 254 4.02 7.08 -4.35
CA ILE A 254 4.86 7.92 -3.49
C ILE A 254 5.74 7.00 -2.66
N ARG A 255 7.04 7.06 -2.88
CA ARG A 255 8.04 6.35 -2.07
C ARG A 255 8.25 7.12 -0.76
N ILE A 256 8.15 6.42 0.36
CA ILE A 256 8.27 6.99 1.71
C ILE A 256 9.31 6.24 2.51
N TYR A 257 10.19 6.99 3.17
CA TYR A 257 11.20 6.45 4.08
C TYR A 257 11.66 7.50 5.08
N LYS A 258 12.22 7.05 6.20
CA LYS A 258 12.86 7.91 7.20
C LYS A 258 14.28 8.27 6.74
N LYS A 259 14.62 9.56 6.81
CA LYS A 259 15.95 10.08 6.47
C LYS A 259 16.99 9.73 7.53
#